data_AF-A0A8H6A1B8-F1
#
_entry.id   AF-A0A8H6A1B8-F1
#
_cell.length_a   1.000
_cell.length_b   1.000
_cell.length_c   1.000
_cell.angle_alpha   90.00
_cell.angle_beta   90.00
_cell.angle_gamma   90.00
#
_symmetry.space_group_name_H-M   'P 1'
#
loop_
_entity.id
_entity.type
_entity.pdbx_description
1 polymer ?
#
loop_
_entity_poly.entity_id
_entity_poly.type
_entity_poly.pdbx_seq_one_letter_code
_entity_poly.pdbx_strand_id
1 'polypeptide(L)'
;MAACQESGSHRAPVFLRSYTSDSDPPHPDPAGIKVWQAARAALAAPGYFAPMKVGKVKLVDGGLLANNQGLSEYGLQRKADCVLSIGTGMAPSVAVSQPGLTFNDAIRGFAALATNTESTQLPFGGLINAFAPRPGTEKYWRLKVAKEATEESEWMRIWNNIRGRSSELTLNDFADPWALDDVKAIKELEKWTEEYVRA
;
A
#
# COMPACT_ATOMS: atom_id res chain seq x y z
N MET A 1 -1.35 1.65 -11.90
CA MET A 1 -2.83 1.59 -11.85
C MET A 1 -3.36 2.89 -11.27
N ALA A 2 -4.64 3.19 -11.48
CA ALA A 2 -5.33 4.30 -10.82
C ALA A 2 -6.78 3.90 -10.52
N ALA A 3 -7.42 4.53 -9.53
CA ALA A 3 -8.83 4.32 -9.22
C ALA A 3 -9.70 5.41 -9.86
N CYS A 4 -10.88 5.05 -10.36
CA CYS A 4 -11.85 6.05 -10.84
C CYS A 4 -12.48 6.76 -9.65
N GLN A 5 -12.33 8.08 -9.56
CA GLN A 5 -12.86 8.87 -8.44
C GLN A 5 -14.38 8.71 -8.26
N GLU A 6 -15.12 8.74 -9.36
CA GLU A 6 -16.60 8.80 -9.34
C GLU A 6 -17.23 7.40 -9.20
N SER A 7 -16.46 6.33 -9.39
CA SER A 7 -16.99 4.97 -9.43
C SER A 7 -16.06 3.94 -8.75
N GLY A 8 -15.16 4.38 -7.86
CA GLY A 8 -14.12 3.52 -7.29
C GLY A 8 -14.66 2.33 -6.51
N SER A 9 -15.82 2.47 -5.86
CA SER A 9 -16.45 1.38 -5.10
C SER A 9 -17.09 0.29 -5.96
N HIS A 10 -17.44 0.59 -7.20
CA HIS A 10 -18.20 -0.30 -8.09
C HIS A 10 -17.41 -0.71 -9.34
N ARG A 11 -16.16 -0.28 -9.44
CA ARG A 11 -15.34 -0.47 -10.64
C ARG A 11 -13.96 -0.95 -10.25
N ALA A 12 -13.46 -1.91 -11.02
CA ALA A 12 -12.08 -2.35 -10.91
C ALA A 12 -11.10 -1.17 -11.16
N PRO A 13 -9.87 -1.26 -10.63
CA PRO A 13 -8.81 -0.32 -10.95
C PRO A 13 -8.61 -0.17 -12.45
N VAL A 14 -8.27 1.04 -12.89
CA VAL A 14 -7.84 1.31 -14.25
C VAL A 14 -6.36 0.97 -14.37
N PHE A 15 -6.05 -0.04 -15.17
CA PHE A 15 -4.68 -0.37 -15.50
C PHE A 15 -4.14 0.56 -16.59
N LEU A 16 -3.03 1.22 -16.28
CA LEU A 16 -2.35 2.14 -17.18
C LEU A 16 -1.13 1.42 -17.73
N ARG A 17 -1.28 0.81 -18.92
CA ARG A 17 -0.32 -0.15 -19.48
C ARG A 17 0.33 0.42 -20.74
N SER A 18 1.56 -0.01 -20.99
CA SER A 18 2.26 0.20 -22.27
C SER A 18 1.99 -0.91 -23.30
N TYR A 19 1.27 -1.96 -22.91
CA TYR A 19 0.93 -3.12 -23.72
C TYR A 19 -0.60 -3.35 -23.73
N THR A 20 -1.07 -4.07 -24.73
CA THR A 20 -2.47 -4.50 -24.84
C THR A 20 -2.67 -5.86 -24.18
N SER A 21 -3.82 -6.06 -23.55
CA SER A 21 -4.24 -7.34 -22.99
C SER A 21 -5.58 -7.73 -23.61
N ASP A 22 -5.65 -8.91 -24.22
CA ASP A 22 -6.88 -9.40 -24.86
C ASP A 22 -7.96 -9.74 -23.81
N SER A 23 -7.53 -10.16 -22.61
CA SER A 23 -8.44 -10.52 -21.52
C SER A 23 -8.97 -9.30 -20.75
N ASP A 24 -8.29 -8.15 -20.87
CA ASP A 24 -8.64 -6.92 -20.16
C ASP A 24 -8.25 -5.71 -21.03
N PRO A 25 -9.11 -5.36 -22.00
CA PRO A 25 -8.81 -4.30 -22.95
C PRO A 25 -8.68 -2.95 -22.23
N PRO A 26 -7.81 -2.05 -22.73
CA PRO A 26 -7.60 -0.76 -22.10
C PRO A 26 -8.90 0.04 -22.05
N HIS A 27 -9.12 0.75 -20.95
CA HIS A 27 -10.26 1.64 -20.84
C HIS A 27 -10.21 2.68 -21.99
N PRO A 28 -11.34 2.96 -22.67
CA PRO A 28 -11.34 3.82 -23.86
C PRO A 28 -10.79 5.23 -23.62
N ASP A 29 -11.14 5.85 -22.49
CA ASP A 29 -10.70 7.22 -22.17
C ASP A 29 -9.18 7.39 -21.93
N PRO A 30 -8.50 6.58 -21.09
CA PRO A 30 -7.05 6.63 -20.92
C PRO A 30 -6.27 5.78 -21.94
N ALA A 31 -6.91 5.23 -22.97
CA ALA A 31 -6.19 4.57 -24.05
C ALA A 31 -5.23 5.56 -24.72
N GLY A 32 -3.94 5.24 -24.77
CA GLY A 32 -2.91 6.15 -25.29
C GLY A 32 -2.54 7.32 -24.38
N ILE A 33 -2.82 7.22 -23.08
CA ILE A 33 -2.37 8.17 -22.06
C ILE A 33 -0.84 8.42 -22.13
N LYS A 34 -0.40 9.68 -21.97
CA LYS A 34 1.03 10.00 -21.91
C LYS A 34 1.64 9.45 -20.62
N VAL A 35 2.90 9.03 -20.67
CA VAL A 35 3.62 8.44 -19.52
C VAL A 35 3.53 9.33 -18.27
N TRP A 36 3.75 10.64 -18.40
CA TRP A 36 3.68 11.56 -17.26
C TRP A 36 2.26 11.71 -16.69
N GLN A 37 1.22 11.60 -17.54
CA GLN A 37 -0.17 11.61 -17.08
C GLN A 37 -0.48 10.32 -16.33
N ALA A 38 0.00 9.18 -16.84
CA ALA A 38 -0.18 7.91 -16.16
C ALA A 38 0.49 7.90 -14.78
N ALA A 39 1.73 8.38 -14.71
CA ALA A 39 2.47 8.52 -13.45
C ALA A 39 1.74 9.44 -12.46
N ARG A 40 1.31 10.62 -12.90
CA ARG A 40 0.59 11.57 -12.03
C ARG A 40 -0.77 11.04 -11.57
N ALA A 41 -1.52 10.37 -12.43
CA ALA A 41 -2.80 9.76 -12.06
C ALA A 41 -2.62 8.66 -11.01
N ALA A 42 -1.58 7.82 -11.16
CA ALA A 42 -1.29 6.74 -10.23
C ALA A 42 -0.87 7.22 -8.84
N LEU A 43 -0.27 8.40 -8.74
CA LEU A 43 0.23 9.00 -7.49
C LEU A 43 -0.73 10.06 -6.90
N ALA A 44 -1.92 10.23 -7.46
CA ALA A 44 -2.86 11.28 -7.06
C ALA A 44 -3.61 10.90 -5.76
N ALA A 45 -2.88 10.76 -4.66
CA ALA A 45 -3.40 10.36 -3.35
C ALA A 45 -4.41 11.40 -2.84
N PRO A 46 -5.68 11.01 -2.58
CA PRO A 46 -6.66 11.94 -2.02
C PRO A 46 -6.17 12.53 -0.70
N GLY A 47 -6.37 13.83 -0.52
CA GLY A 47 -5.86 14.58 0.62
C GLY A 47 -4.51 15.27 0.35
N TYR A 48 -3.70 14.73 -0.56
CA TYR A 48 -2.42 15.34 -0.97
C TYR A 48 -2.51 16.02 -2.34
N PHE A 49 -3.14 15.35 -3.32
CA PHE A 49 -3.18 15.81 -4.70
C PHE A 49 -4.60 15.84 -5.27
N ALA A 50 -4.83 16.79 -6.18
CA ALA A 50 -6.08 16.86 -6.93
C ALA A 50 -6.19 15.68 -7.91
N PRO A 51 -7.39 15.08 -8.08
CA PRO A 51 -7.64 14.03 -9.06
C PRO A 51 -7.24 14.45 -10.48
N MET A 52 -6.65 13.52 -11.25
CA MET A 52 -6.23 13.78 -12.62
C MET A 52 -7.35 13.45 -13.60
N LYS A 53 -7.74 14.42 -14.43
CA LYS A 53 -8.68 14.20 -15.52
C LYS A 53 -7.96 13.67 -16.77
N VAL A 54 -8.39 12.52 -17.27
CA VAL A 54 -7.91 11.93 -18.53
C VAL A 54 -9.13 11.57 -19.37
N GLY A 55 -9.29 12.24 -20.53
CA GLY A 55 -10.54 12.13 -21.31
C GLY A 55 -11.75 12.52 -20.46
N LYS A 56 -12.71 11.60 -20.31
CA LYS A 56 -13.91 11.80 -19.50
C LYS A 56 -13.79 11.30 -18.06
N VAL A 57 -12.75 10.55 -17.71
CA VAL A 57 -12.58 9.97 -16.38
C VAL A 57 -11.70 10.84 -15.48
N LYS A 58 -11.99 10.82 -14.18
CA LYS A 58 -11.12 11.37 -13.14
C LYS A 58 -10.48 10.22 -12.38
N LEU A 59 -9.15 10.25 -12.33
CA LEU A 59 -8.33 9.22 -11.74
C LEU A 59 -7.71 9.74 -10.44
N VAL A 60 -7.72 8.90 -9.43
CA VAL A 60 -7.01 9.06 -8.15
C VAL A 60 -6.06 7.90 -7.94
N ASP A 61 -5.25 7.98 -6.90
CA ASP A 61 -4.24 6.97 -6.56
C ASP A 61 -4.78 5.54 -6.59
N GLY A 62 -4.01 4.65 -7.21
CA GLY A 62 -4.33 3.22 -7.29
C GLY A 62 -4.30 2.52 -5.93
N GLY A 63 -3.63 3.09 -4.93
CA GLY A 63 -3.54 2.58 -3.57
C GLY A 63 -4.89 2.41 -2.86
N LEU A 64 -5.94 3.09 -3.33
CA LEU A 64 -7.29 2.93 -2.75
C LEU A 64 -7.98 1.61 -3.11
N LEU A 65 -7.57 0.95 -4.21
CA LEU A 65 -8.24 -0.25 -4.73
C LEU A 65 -7.27 -1.41 -5.01
N ALA A 66 -6.04 -1.11 -5.38
CA ALA A 66 -5.04 -2.09 -5.79
C ALA A 66 -3.65 -1.71 -5.31
N ASN A 67 -3.52 -1.41 -4.01
CA ASN A 67 -2.21 -1.24 -3.41
C ASN A 67 -1.47 -2.58 -3.39
N ASN A 68 -0.34 -2.65 -4.10
CA ASN A 68 0.52 -3.84 -4.19
C ASN A 68 -0.18 -5.12 -4.74
N GLN A 69 -1.12 -4.98 -5.67
CA GLN A 69 -1.77 -6.12 -6.32
C GLN A 69 -1.24 -6.34 -7.74
N GLY A 70 -0.52 -7.45 -7.98
CA GLY A 70 -0.02 -7.84 -9.31
C GLY A 70 -0.76 -9.02 -9.96
N LEU A 71 -1.70 -9.67 -9.26
CA LEU A 71 -2.09 -11.04 -9.59
C LEU A 71 -3.04 -11.09 -10.79
N SER A 72 -3.93 -10.10 -10.88
CA SER A 72 -4.84 -9.91 -12.00
C SER A 72 -4.12 -9.60 -13.31
N GLU A 73 -2.94 -8.96 -13.26
CA GLU A 73 -2.15 -8.67 -14.46
C GLU A 73 -1.26 -9.83 -14.88
N TYR A 74 -0.62 -10.49 -13.92
CA TYR A 74 0.30 -11.58 -14.21
C TYR A 74 -0.42 -12.75 -14.87
N GLY A 75 -1.65 -13.02 -14.42
CA GLY A 75 -2.46 -14.14 -14.88
C GLY A 75 -1.93 -15.48 -14.36
N LEU A 76 -2.82 -16.41 -14.06
CA LEU A 76 -2.47 -17.71 -13.45
C LEU A 76 -1.62 -18.61 -14.35
N GLN A 77 -1.52 -18.29 -15.64
CA GLN A 77 -0.91 -19.15 -16.66
C GLN A 77 0.49 -18.69 -17.08
N ARG A 78 0.96 -17.50 -16.63
CA ARG A 78 2.29 -17.04 -17.00
C ARG A 78 3.35 -17.75 -16.16
N LYS A 79 4.45 -18.10 -16.83
CA LYS A 79 5.56 -18.78 -16.20
C LYS A 79 6.45 -17.77 -15.48
N ALA A 80 6.30 -17.65 -14.15
CA ALA A 80 7.23 -16.95 -13.28
C ALA A 80 8.00 -17.96 -12.44
N ASP A 81 9.31 -17.98 -12.62
CA ASP A 81 10.20 -18.70 -11.69
C ASP A 81 10.41 -17.90 -10.40
N CYS A 82 10.27 -16.56 -10.46
CA CYS A 82 10.45 -15.67 -9.32
C CYS A 82 9.58 -14.42 -9.41
N VAL A 83 8.98 -14.05 -8.28
CA VAL A 83 8.24 -12.80 -8.08
C VAL A 83 8.77 -12.11 -6.82
N LEU A 84 9.34 -10.93 -7.01
CA LEU A 84 9.83 -10.06 -5.93
C LEU A 84 8.85 -8.89 -5.75
N SER A 85 8.33 -8.73 -4.54
CA SER A 85 7.52 -7.59 -4.15
C SER A 85 8.29 -6.72 -3.16
N ILE A 86 8.47 -5.44 -3.52
CA ILE A 86 9.21 -4.47 -2.72
C ILE A 86 8.21 -3.48 -2.12
N GLY A 87 8.15 -3.42 -0.79
CA GLY A 87 7.36 -2.44 -0.05
C GLY A 87 8.17 -1.19 0.29
N THR A 88 7.47 -0.08 0.49
CA THR A 88 8.06 1.21 0.89
C THR A 88 8.16 1.39 2.41
N GLY A 89 8.13 0.28 3.15
CA GLY A 89 8.11 0.26 4.62
C GLY A 89 6.71 0.06 5.21
N MET A 90 6.63 0.05 6.54
CA MET A 90 5.39 -0.19 7.28
C MET A 90 5.24 0.82 8.41
N ALA A 91 4.10 1.50 8.42
CA ALA A 91 3.75 2.45 9.46
C ALA A 91 3.16 1.74 10.69
N PRO A 92 3.08 2.42 11.85
CA PRO A 92 2.39 1.90 13.02
C PRO A 92 0.92 1.65 12.74
N SER A 93 0.33 0.79 13.57
CA SER A 93 -1.08 0.46 13.52
C SER A 93 -1.94 1.68 13.86
N VAL A 94 -2.92 1.97 13.01
CA VAL A 94 -3.89 3.05 13.25
C VAL A 94 -5.23 2.41 13.58
N ALA A 95 -5.73 2.67 14.80
CA ALA A 95 -7.03 2.18 15.23
C ALA A 95 -8.16 2.83 14.41
N VAL A 96 -9.20 2.05 14.10
CA VAL A 96 -10.42 2.58 13.47
C VAL A 96 -11.30 3.16 14.56
N SER A 97 -11.23 4.47 14.73
CA SER A 97 -12.07 5.18 15.70
C SER A 97 -13.52 5.34 15.21
N GLN A 98 -14.43 5.62 16.13
CA GLN A 98 -15.84 5.85 15.79
C GLN A 98 -16.02 7.23 15.11
N PRO A 99 -16.52 7.29 13.86
CA PRO A 99 -16.63 8.54 13.10
C PRO A 99 -17.49 9.61 13.79
N GLY A 100 -18.49 9.19 14.57
CA GLY A 100 -19.39 10.10 15.28
C GLY A 100 -18.76 10.83 16.47
N LEU A 101 -17.60 10.37 16.95
CA LEU A 101 -16.89 10.98 18.09
C LEU A 101 -15.57 11.61 17.65
N THR A 102 -14.78 10.90 16.83
CA THR A 102 -13.47 11.33 16.37
C THR A 102 -13.34 11.17 14.86
N PHE A 103 -14.00 12.06 14.13
CA PHE A 103 -14.09 12.01 12.66
C PHE A 103 -12.72 11.96 11.97
N ASN A 104 -11.76 12.77 12.40
CA ASN A 104 -10.42 12.81 11.80
C ASN A 104 -9.65 11.51 11.99
N ASP A 105 -9.73 10.91 13.17
CA ASP A 105 -9.04 9.65 13.48
C ASP A 105 -9.71 8.48 12.75
N ALA A 106 -11.04 8.51 12.63
CA ALA A 106 -11.78 7.55 11.82
C ALA A 106 -11.38 7.61 10.33
N ILE A 107 -11.25 8.82 9.75
CA ILE A 107 -10.78 8.98 8.36
C ILE A 107 -9.36 8.43 8.20
N ARG A 108 -8.45 8.70 9.14
CA ARG A 108 -7.08 8.17 9.10
C ARG A 108 -7.07 6.64 9.17
N GLY A 109 -7.88 6.05 10.05
CA GLY A 109 -8.04 4.60 10.13
C GLY A 109 -8.60 3.99 8.84
N PHE A 110 -9.63 4.60 8.24
CA PHE A 110 -10.18 4.15 6.96
C PHE A 110 -9.18 4.27 5.82
N ALA A 111 -8.42 5.37 5.77
CA ALA A 111 -7.36 5.54 4.78
C ALA A 111 -6.29 4.46 4.93
N ALA A 112 -5.79 4.23 6.15
CA ALA A 112 -4.80 3.20 6.45
C ALA A 112 -5.27 1.79 6.06
N LEU A 113 -6.55 1.47 6.30
CA LEU A 113 -7.17 0.21 5.87
C LEU A 113 -7.27 0.10 4.34
N ALA A 114 -7.77 1.14 3.67
CA ALA A 114 -7.93 1.15 2.22
C ALA A 114 -6.59 0.99 1.49
N THR A 115 -5.51 1.53 2.06
CA THR A 115 -4.16 1.44 1.50
C THR A 115 -3.32 0.31 2.10
N ASN A 116 -3.90 -0.66 2.81
CA ASN A 116 -3.14 -1.73 3.45
C ASN A 116 -2.59 -2.73 2.41
N THR A 117 -1.26 -2.78 2.25
CA THR A 117 -0.57 -3.70 1.33
C THR A 117 -0.31 -5.09 1.89
N GLU A 118 -0.37 -5.27 3.20
CA GLU A 118 0.04 -6.51 3.87
C GLU A 118 -1.10 -7.54 3.88
N SER A 119 -2.35 -7.07 3.99
CA SER A 119 -3.53 -7.94 3.90
C SER A 119 -3.67 -8.62 2.53
N THR A 120 -3.28 -7.93 1.46
CA THR A 120 -3.32 -8.44 0.08
C THR A 120 -2.09 -9.28 -0.27
N GLN A 121 -0.98 -9.06 0.43
CA GLN A 121 0.30 -9.73 0.23
C GLN A 121 0.26 -11.23 0.54
N LEU A 122 -0.35 -11.61 1.66
CA LEU A 122 -0.41 -13.00 2.11
C LEU A 122 -1.13 -13.93 1.13
N PRO A 123 -2.37 -13.63 0.69
CA PRO A 123 -3.03 -14.47 -0.30
C PRO A 123 -2.30 -14.43 -1.65
N PHE A 124 -1.69 -13.29 -2.02
CA PHE A 124 -0.89 -13.19 -3.24
C PHE A 124 0.28 -14.19 -3.25
N GLY A 125 1.07 -14.22 -2.17
CA GLY A 125 2.19 -15.15 -2.05
C GLY A 125 1.75 -16.61 -2.08
N GLY A 126 0.66 -16.93 -1.38
CA GLY A 126 0.07 -18.27 -1.40
C GLY A 126 -0.35 -18.71 -2.81
N LEU A 127 -1.02 -17.83 -3.56
CA LEU A 127 -1.46 -18.10 -4.93
C LEU A 127 -0.28 -18.25 -5.89
N ILE A 128 0.74 -17.39 -5.80
CA ILE A 128 1.94 -17.52 -6.64
C ILE A 128 2.68 -18.82 -6.36
N ASN A 129 2.94 -19.15 -5.09
CA ASN A 129 3.62 -20.40 -4.74
C ASN A 129 2.82 -21.66 -5.14
N ALA A 130 1.49 -21.56 -5.20
CA ALA A 130 0.62 -22.65 -5.65
C ALA A 130 0.55 -22.81 -7.18
N PHE A 131 0.40 -21.69 -7.91
CA PHE A 131 0.02 -21.72 -9.33
C PHE A 131 1.13 -21.36 -10.32
N ALA A 132 2.14 -20.59 -9.91
CA ALA A 132 3.27 -20.29 -10.78
C ALA A 132 4.08 -21.59 -11.06
N PRO A 133 4.76 -21.70 -12.22
CA PRO A 133 5.27 -22.97 -12.75
C PRO A 133 6.14 -23.70 -11.72
N ARG A 134 5.75 -24.93 -11.37
CA ARG A 134 6.25 -25.81 -10.27
C ARG A 134 5.53 -25.57 -8.94
N PRO A 135 4.34 -26.16 -8.74
CA PRO A 135 3.59 -26.07 -7.49
C PRO A 135 4.42 -26.48 -6.28
N GLY A 136 4.23 -25.79 -5.16
CA GLY A 136 4.83 -26.16 -3.87
C GLY A 136 6.28 -25.71 -3.67
N THR A 137 6.88 -25.01 -4.64
CA THR A 137 8.16 -24.31 -4.39
C THR A 137 7.88 -22.86 -4.01
N GLU A 138 8.70 -22.32 -3.12
CA GLU A 138 8.70 -20.88 -2.85
C GLU A 138 9.20 -20.11 -4.07
N LYS A 139 8.44 -19.09 -4.48
CA LYS A 139 8.68 -18.24 -5.66
C LYS A 139 8.41 -16.78 -5.37
N TYR A 140 7.89 -16.49 -4.18
CA TYR A 140 7.44 -15.18 -3.82
C TYR A 140 8.27 -14.64 -2.67
N TRP A 141 8.96 -13.53 -2.92
CA TRP A 141 9.79 -12.85 -1.93
C TRP A 141 9.23 -11.46 -1.68
N ARG A 142 9.09 -11.10 -0.40
CA ARG A 142 8.68 -9.76 0.03
C ARG A 142 9.83 -9.09 0.76
N LEU A 143 10.26 -7.96 0.23
CA LEU A 143 11.20 -7.08 0.92
C LEU A 143 10.42 -5.90 1.47
N LYS A 144 10.46 -5.70 2.79
CA LYS A 144 9.90 -4.53 3.45
C LYS A 144 10.76 -4.17 4.66
N VAL A 145 11.06 -2.89 4.82
CA VAL A 145 11.79 -2.39 5.98
C VAL A 145 10.77 -2.04 7.06
N ALA A 146 10.83 -2.74 8.19
CA ALA A 146 10.00 -2.45 9.35
C ALA A 146 10.76 -2.83 10.61
N LYS A 147 10.53 -2.08 11.69
CA LYS A 147 11.09 -2.35 13.01
C LYS A 147 9.94 -2.55 13.97
N GLU A 148 9.94 -3.65 14.72
CA GLU A 148 8.91 -3.87 15.74
C GLU A 148 8.98 -2.75 16.78
N ALA A 149 7.81 -2.24 17.18
CA ALA A 149 7.73 -1.28 18.26
C ALA A 149 8.20 -1.97 19.55
N THR A 150 9.21 -1.40 20.21
CA THR A 150 9.59 -1.85 21.55
C THR A 150 8.43 -1.58 22.52
N GLU A 151 8.09 -2.55 23.37
CA GLU A 151 7.09 -2.33 24.42
C GLU A 151 7.44 -1.07 25.22
N GLU A 152 6.50 -0.13 25.25
CA GLU A 152 6.70 1.14 25.95
C GLU A 152 6.76 0.87 27.46
N SER A 153 7.83 1.33 28.13
CA SER A 153 7.98 1.18 29.57
C SER A 153 6.74 1.69 30.32
N GLU A 154 6.35 1.04 31.42
CA GLU A 154 5.12 1.37 32.16
C GLU A 154 5.03 2.87 32.54
N TRP A 155 6.16 3.49 32.87
CA TRP A 155 6.24 4.91 33.20
C TRP A 155 5.92 5.83 32.02
N MET A 156 6.36 5.51 30.80
CA MET A 156 6.03 6.31 29.61
C MET A 156 4.55 6.16 29.24
N ARG A 157 3.97 4.96 29.37
CA ARG A 157 2.52 4.73 29.18
C ARG A 157 1.68 5.59 30.12
N ILE A 158 2.04 5.64 31.41
CA ILE A 158 1.35 6.47 32.40
C ILE A 158 1.46 7.96 32.01
N TRP A 159 2.64 8.42 31.63
CA TRP A 159 2.87 9.82 31.26
C TRP A 159 2.12 10.24 29.98
N ASN A 160 2.07 9.35 28.99
CA ASN A 160 1.36 9.57 27.73
C ASN A 160 -0.17 9.56 27.92
N ASN A 161 -0.68 8.68 28.79
CA ASN A 161 -2.09 8.70 29.21
C ASN A 161 -2.47 10.01 29.92
N ILE A 162 -1.61 10.54 30.80
CA ILE A 162 -1.83 11.84 31.46
C ILE A 162 -1.88 13.00 30.43
N ARG A 163 -1.13 12.90 29.33
CA ARG A 163 -1.14 13.87 28.22
C ARG A 163 -2.22 13.63 27.18
N GLY A 164 -3.12 12.66 27.38
CA GLY A 164 -4.18 12.31 26.43
C GLY A 164 -3.68 11.62 25.15
N ARG A 165 -2.44 11.14 25.13
CA ARG A 165 -1.89 10.29 24.07
C ARG A 165 -1.96 8.84 24.52
N SER A 166 -3.15 8.26 24.58
CA SER A 166 -3.27 6.83 24.85
C SER A 166 -3.09 6.07 23.53
N SER A 167 -1.97 5.37 23.40
CA SER A 167 -1.82 4.29 22.41
C SER A 167 -1.69 2.99 23.19
N GLU A 168 -2.77 2.21 23.25
CA GLU A 168 -2.61 0.80 23.56
C GLU A 168 -1.75 0.19 22.46
N LEU A 169 -0.56 -0.32 22.81
CA LEU A 169 0.25 -1.12 21.90
C LEU A 169 -0.60 -2.29 21.41
N THR A 170 -0.98 -2.25 20.14
CA THR A 170 -1.66 -3.38 19.49
C THR A 170 -0.64 -4.50 19.29
N LEU A 171 -1.11 -5.76 19.33
CA LEU A 171 -0.27 -6.91 19.02
C LEU A 171 0.42 -6.71 17.65
N ASN A 172 1.75 -6.89 17.58
CA ASN A 172 2.57 -6.71 16.37
C ASN A 172 2.60 -5.27 15.81
N ASP A 173 2.71 -4.26 16.68
CA ASP A 173 2.89 -2.87 16.23
C ASP A 173 4.31 -2.59 15.73
N PHE A 174 4.43 -1.62 14.83
CA PHE A 174 5.70 -1.22 14.22
C PHE A 174 6.10 0.18 14.65
N ALA A 175 7.41 0.40 14.77
CA ALA A 175 7.96 1.71 15.07
C ALA A 175 7.63 2.70 13.94
N ASP A 176 7.32 3.94 14.31
CA ASP A 176 7.00 5.00 13.36
C ASP A 176 8.24 5.36 12.52
N PRO A 177 8.20 5.18 11.18
CA PRO A 177 9.31 5.55 10.30
C PRO A 177 9.39 7.07 10.04
N TRP A 178 8.79 7.88 10.90
CA TRP A 178 8.67 9.34 10.78
C TRP A 178 7.80 9.78 9.59
N ALA A 179 7.63 11.10 9.44
CA ALA A 179 6.83 11.67 8.37
C ALA A 179 7.48 11.45 6.99
N LEU A 180 6.65 11.26 5.96
CA LEU A 180 7.06 10.97 4.58
C LEU A 180 8.10 11.98 4.03
N ASP A 181 8.02 13.25 4.44
CA ASP A 181 8.89 14.34 3.98
C ASP A 181 10.06 14.65 4.94
N ASP A 182 10.30 13.81 5.95
CA ASP A 182 11.40 14.02 6.90
C ASP A 182 12.74 13.53 6.33
N VAL A 183 13.39 14.42 5.56
CA VAL A 183 14.73 14.19 5.00
C VAL A 183 15.80 13.87 6.04
N LYS A 184 15.58 14.22 7.32
CA LYS A 184 16.54 13.91 8.40
C LYS A 184 16.44 12.47 8.86
N ALA A 185 15.27 11.84 8.68
CA ALA A 185 15.02 10.44 9.02
C ALA A 185 15.68 9.44 8.05
N ILE A 186 16.18 9.90 6.90
CA ILE A 186 16.80 9.03 5.88
C ILE A 186 17.96 8.21 6.46
N LYS A 187 18.82 8.80 7.30
CA LYS A 187 19.96 8.10 7.90
C LYS A 187 19.53 6.97 8.83
N GLU A 188 18.44 7.17 9.57
CA GLU A 188 17.90 6.13 10.45
C GLU A 188 17.23 5.02 9.64
N LEU A 189 16.55 5.37 8.54
CA LEU A 189 15.98 4.39 7.61
C LEU A 189 17.07 3.56 6.90
N GLU A 190 18.19 4.17 6.51
CA GLU A 190 19.37 3.46 5.98
C GLU A 190 19.86 2.42 7.00
N LYS A 191 19.97 2.82 8.28
CA LYS A 191 20.36 1.91 9.35
C LYS A 191 19.37 0.75 9.54
N TRP A 192 18.06 1.02 9.55
CA TRP A 192 17.04 -0.04 9.62
C TRP A 192 17.13 -0.98 8.42
N THR A 193 17.44 -0.44 7.24
CA THR A 193 17.61 -1.23 6.02
C THR A 193 18.85 -2.12 6.11
N GLU A 194 19.97 -1.60 6.60
CA GLU A 194 21.19 -2.40 6.82
C GLU A 194 20.97 -3.52 7.85
N GLU A 195 20.26 -3.24 8.94
CA GLU A 195 19.86 -4.24 9.93
C GLU A 195 18.99 -5.32 9.29
N TYR A 196 17.98 -4.93 8.50
CA TYR A 196 17.06 -5.85 7.81
C TYR A 196 17.75 -6.74 6.77
N VAL A 197 18.68 -6.18 5.97
CA VAL A 197 19.40 -6.93 4.92
C VAL A 197 20.40 -7.93 5.51
N ARG A 198 20.90 -7.69 6.72
CA ARG A 198 21.87 -8.56 7.41
C ARG A 198 21.23 -9.67 8.24
N ALA A 199 19.95 -9.55 8.58
CA ALA A 199 19.18 -10.52 9.35
C ALA A 199 18.82 -11.75 8.49
#